data_AF-A0A3P0X5Q0-F1
#
_entry.id   AF-A0A3P0X5Q0-F1
#
_cell.length_a   1.000
_cell.length_b   1.000
_cell.length_c   1.000
_cell.angle_alpha   90.00
_cell.angle_beta   90.00
_cell.angle_gamma   90.00
#
_symmetry.space_group_name_H-M   'P 1'
#
loop_
_entity.id
_entity.type
_entity.pdbx_description
1 polymer ?
#
loop_
_entity_poly.entity_id
_entity_poly.type
_entity_poly.pdbx_seq_one_letter_code
_entity_poly.pdbx_strand_id
1 'polypeptide(L)'
;MPLEWNHKQAFRDLLHTCPLCRPRLGPIDTGFTTRKRRSDIALRFWPSALRKAPSADFRRASPRGHRRPRRLLGRSSARRSSTPGLLTHGASVLGSHERGVATWNIEYRRAGSPGGGWPNTYLDLAKAVDYLRKIAAKDKLDLSRVFVVGHSSGGQLALWLGARPKLPSTSPLHTIGPLAIKEIIDIDGPPDLTAAQPLESDYCPMPAVTQFMEGTPADQPARYHDGSVQSFLPLNIPQIILSGGLLQHVGTLAVDYQTAARSKGDSVTIIPVDGGHFDLVDPSSKPGQAVVAEILRTVNRNR
;
A
#
# COMPACT_ATOMS: atom_id res chain seq x y z
N MET A 1 40.95 14.32 -8.10
CA MET A 1 39.65 14.24 -8.82
C MET A 1 38.83 13.16 -8.15
N PRO A 2 37.79 13.45 -7.35
CA PRO A 2 36.98 12.39 -6.77
C PRO A 2 35.91 11.97 -7.78
N LEU A 3 35.87 10.67 -8.11
CA LEU A 3 34.77 10.04 -8.82
C LEU A 3 33.48 10.21 -8.02
N GLU A 4 32.51 10.95 -8.56
CA GLU A 4 31.14 10.94 -8.05
C GLU A 4 30.51 9.56 -8.26
N TRP A 5 30.17 8.91 -7.15
CA TRP A 5 29.45 7.65 -7.14
C TRP A 5 27.96 7.92 -7.40
N ASN A 6 27.53 7.72 -8.64
CA ASN A 6 26.17 8.05 -9.08
C ASN A 6 25.17 6.95 -8.69
N HIS A 7 24.56 7.09 -7.52
CA HIS A 7 23.51 6.19 -6.98
C HIS A 7 22.34 5.91 -7.96
N LYS A 8 22.10 6.76 -8.97
CA LYS A 8 21.05 6.54 -9.98
C LYS A 8 21.42 5.47 -11.01
N GLN A 9 22.71 5.27 -11.27
CA GLN A 9 23.20 4.28 -12.22
C GLN A 9 23.09 2.87 -11.61
N ALA A 10 23.60 2.70 -10.38
CA ALA A 10 23.50 1.45 -9.64
C ALA A 10 22.06 0.95 -9.46
N PHE A 11 21.10 1.86 -9.19
CA PHE A 11 19.68 1.50 -9.05
C PHE A 11 19.01 1.10 -10.38
N ARG A 12 19.41 1.71 -11.50
CA ARG A 12 18.94 1.31 -12.84
C ARG A 12 19.52 -0.04 -13.25
N ASP A 13 20.79 -0.27 -12.98
CA ASP A 13 21.48 -1.51 -13.36
C ASP A 13 20.94 -2.71 -12.56
N LEU A 14 20.50 -2.51 -11.31
CA LEU A 14 19.88 -3.52 -10.45
C LEU A 14 18.47 -3.98 -10.94
N LEU A 15 17.69 -3.06 -11.53
CA LEU A 15 16.38 -3.38 -12.11
C LEU A 15 16.50 -4.23 -13.39
N HIS A 16 17.66 -4.19 -14.06
CA HIS A 16 17.90 -4.95 -15.29
C HIS A 16 18.45 -6.36 -15.05
N THR A 17 19.07 -6.62 -13.88
CA THR A 17 19.72 -7.89 -13.54
C THR A 17 18.89 -8.79 -12.61
N CYS A 18 17.86 -8.27 -11.95
CA CYS A 18 16.97 -9.08 -11.11
C CYS A 18 15.83 -9.70 -11.95
N PRO A 19 15.76 -11.05 -12.08
CA PRO A 19 14.72 -11.73 -12.85
C PRO A 19 13.30 -11.53 -12.29
N LEU A 20 13.15 -11.06 -11.06
CA LEU A 20 11.86 -10.75 -10.42
C LEU A 20 11.33 -9.35 -10.75
N CYS A 21 12.10 -8.47 -11.41
CA CYS A 21 11.84 -7.02 -11.48
C CYS A 21 11.45 -6.46 -12.87
N ARG A 22 11.08 -7.28 -13.86
CA ARG A 22 10.75 -6.79 -15.23
C ARG A 22 9.24 -6.54 -15.44
N PRO A 23 8.78 -5.29 -15.65
CA PRO A 23 7.42 -5.02 -16.12
C PRO A 23 7.30 -5.06 -17.65
N ARG A 24 6.23 -5.65 -18.19
CA ARG A 24 5.79 -5.47 -19.59
C ARG A 24 4.55 -4.57 -19.58
N LEU A 25 4.67 -3.34 -20.06
CA LEU A 25 3.57 -2.37 -20.11
C LEU A 25 2.96 -2.30 -21.52
N GLY A 26 1.65 -2.48 -21.62
CA GLY A 26 0.84 -2.17 -22.82
C GLY A 26 -0.16 -1.03 -22.54
N PRO A 27 -0.66 -0.32 -23.57
CA PRO A 27 -1.57 0.81 -23.37
C PRO A 27 -3.02 0.35 -23.18
N ILE A 28 -3.80 1.02 -22.33
CA ILE A 28 -5.25 0.81 -22.19
C ILE A 28 -6.01 2.14 -22.19
N ASP A 29 -7.07 2.16 -22.98
CA ASP A 29 -8.06 3.20 -23.25
C ASP A 29 -9.16 3.24 -22.15
N THR A 30 -9.79 4.39 -21.87
CA THR A 30 -10.83 4.49 -20.83
C THR A 30 -12.07 5.26 -21.28
N GLY A 31 -13.22 4.58 -21.29
CA GLY A 31 -14.54 5.18 -21.42
C GLY A 31 -15.60 4.46 -20.57
N PHE A 32 -16.64 5.23 -20.19
CA PHE A 32 -17.98 4.81 -19.70
C PHE A 32 -18.31 4.89 -18.19
N THR A 33 -19.63 4.80 -17.88
CA THR A 33 -20.38 5.61 -16.87
C THR A 33 -21.16 4.81 -15.80
N THR A 34 -21.60 5.49 -14.72
CA THR A 34 -21.90 4.99 -13.35
C THR A 34 -23.39 4.82 -12.92
N ARG A 35 -23.66 4.08 -11.81
CA ARG A 35 -24.68 4.39 -10.74
C ARG A 35 -24.56 3.54 -9.43
N LYS A 36 -24.40 4.19 -8.25
CA LYS A 36 -25.05 3.97 -6.91
C LYS A 36 -24.16 4.34 -5.69
N ARG A 37 -24.82 4.75 -4.59
CA ARG A 37 -24.29 5.33 -3.33
C ARG A 37 -24.15 4.26 -2.22
N ARG A 38 -23.26 4.52 -1.24
CA ARG A 38 -22.73 3.68 -0.13
C ARG A 38 -21.43 2.99 -0.55
N SER A 39 -20.32 3.39 0.08
CA SER A 39 -19.00 2.96 -0.37
C SER A 39 -18.06 2.58 0.76
N ASP A 40 -17.56 1.35 0.70
CA ASP A 40 -16.41 0.87 1.48
C ASP A 40 -15.20 1.79 1.25
N ILE A 41 -14.26 1.83 2.19
CA ILE A 41 -13.05 2.65 2.04
C ILE A 41 -11.83 1.75 1.94
N ALA A 42 -11.14 1.82 0.79
CA ALA A 42 -9.86 1.17 0.57
C ALA A 42 -8.73 2.18 0.75
N LEU A 43 -7.89 1.98 1.76
CA LEU A 43 -6.62 2.69 1.90
C LEU A 43 -5.52 1.95 1.13
N ARG A 44 -4.71 2.66 0.35
CA ARG A 44 -3.63 2.06 -0.47
C ARG A 44 -2.26 2.64 -0.17
N PHE A 45 -1.27 1.75 -0.20
CA PHE A 45 0.14 2.07 -0.05
C PHE A 45 0.94 1.56 -1.23
N TRP A 46 1.70 2.46 -1.87
CA TRP A 46 2.56 2.11 -3.00
C TRP A 46 3.89 2.88 -2.96
N PRO A 47 5.02 2.26 -3.31
CA PRO A 47 6.24 2.99 -3.59
C PRO A 47 6.18 3.63 -5.01
N SER A 48 5.58 4.81 -5.16
CA SER A 48 5.68 5.65 -6.37
C SER A 48 7.12 6.16 -6.62
N ALA A 49 7.78 5.77 -7.71
CA ALA A 49 9.20 6.05 -7.95
C ALA A 49 9.62 7.55 -8.11
N LEU A 50 8.70 8.52 -7.99
CA LEU A 50 8.91 9.88 -8.50
C LEU A 50 8.60 11.05 -7.55
N ARG A 51 8.23 10.82 -6.27
CA ARG A 51 7.91 11.92 -5.35
C ARG A 51 8.81 11.97 -4.12
N LYS A 52 9.32 13.17 -3.82
CA LYS A 52 10.16 13.50 -2.65
C LYS A 52 9.33 13.96 -1.43
N ALA A 53 8.00 14.05 -1.54
CA ALA A 53 7.12 14.59 -0.49
C ALA A 53 5.83 13.76 -0.35
N PRO A 54 5.29 13.60 0.88
CA PRO A 54 4.02 12.92 1.11
C PRO A 54 2.86 13.67 0.45
N SER A 55 1.93 12.92 -0.13
CA SER A 55 0.74 13.44 -0.80
C SER A 55 -0.39 12.42 -0.70
N ALA A 56 -1.63 12.89 -0.74
CA ALA A 56 -2.83 12.07 -0.69
C ALA A 56 -3.71 12.41 -1.89
N ASP A 57 -4.20 11.40 -2.60
CA ASP A 57 -5.16 11.56 -3.69
C ASP A 57 -6.46 10.82 -3.34
N PHE A 58 -7.56 11.57 -3.33
CA PHE A 58 -8.89 11.08 -3.03
C PHE A 58 -9.75 11.16 -4.29
N ARG A 59 -10.22 10.01 -4.76
CA ARG A 59 -11.03 9.93 -5.99
C ARG A 59 -12.46 9.49 -5.69
N ARG A 60 -13.40 10.29 -6.19
CA ARG A 60 -14.86 10.09 -6.06
C ARG A 60 -15.46 9.59 -7.37
N ALA A 61 -16.58 8.88 -7.32
CA ALA A 61 -17.46 8.73 -8.50
C ALA A 61 -18.26 10.03 -8.71
N SER A 62 -18.14 10.66 -9.90
CA SER A 62 -18.85 11.90 -10.25
C SER A 62 -20.04 11.64 -11.18
N PRO A 63 -21.18 12.36 -11.04
CA PRO A 63 -22.27 12.34 -12.01
C PRO A 63 -22.10 13.46 -13.06
N ARG A 64 -22.40 13.22 -14.34
CA ARG A 64 -22.74 14.31 -15.27
C ARG A 64 -23.97 13.97 -16.11
N GLY A 65 -24.96 14.86 -16.00
CA GLY A 65 -26.10 14.96 -16.90
C GLY A 65 -25.67 15.48 -18.28
N HIS A 66 -26.36 15.00 -19.30
CA HIS A 66 -26.17 15.35 -20.70
C HIS A 66 -26.78 16.72 -21.06
N ARG A 67 -26.02 17.55 -21.77
CA ARG A 67 -26.51 18.27 -22.96
C ARG A 67 -25.40 18.26 -24.03
N ARG A 68 -25.79 17.89 -25.26
CA ARG A 68 -24.96 17.65 -26.45
C ARG A 68 -24.56 18.97 -27.18
N PRO A 69 -23.67 18.93 -28.20
CA PRO A 69 -22.67 19.96 -28.46
C PRO A 69 -23.08 20.98 -29.53
N ARG A 70 -22.43 22.15 -29.52
CA ARG A 70 -22.29 23.00 -30.71
C ARG A 70 -20.80 23.17 -31.03
N ARG A 71 -20.44 22.86 -32.28
CA ARG A 71 -19.18 23.29 -32.93
C ARG A 71 -19.10 24.81 -32.89
N LEU A 72 -17.93 25.35 -32.57
CA LEU A 72 -17.42 26.54 -33.24
C LEU A 72 -15.88 26.51 -33.22
N LEU A 73 -15.29 26.61 -34.42
CA LEU A 73 -13.88 26.93 -34.62
C LEU A 73 -13.60 28.35 -34.13
N GLY A 74 -12.43 28.58 -33.54
CA GLY A 74 -11.90 29.91 -33.27
C GLY A 74 -10.46 29.84 -32.78
N ARG A 75 -9.52 30.37 -33.57
CA ARG A 75 -8.07 30.42 -33.34
C ARG A 75 -7.69 31.30 -32.13
N SER A 76 -6.55 30.95 -31.52
CA SER A 76 -5.50 31.84 -30.98
C SER A 76 -5.84 32.77 -29.79
N SER A 77 -5.28 32.47 -28.62
CA SER A 77 -4.14 33.24 -28.07
C SER A 77 -3.66 32.66 -26.75
N ALA A 78 -2.35 32.66 -26.57
CA ALA A 78 -1.64 32.11 -25.44
C ALA A 78 -1.95 32.84 -24.13
N ARG A 79 -2.32 32.08 -23.09
CA ARG A 79 -1.93 32.39 -21.71
C ARG A 79 -1.37 31.11 -21.09
N ARG A 80 -0.08 31.15 -20.78
CA ARG A 80 0.63 30.11 -20.02
C ARG A 80 0.02 30.03 -18.63
N SER A 81 -0.81 29.02 -18.39
CA SER A 81 -1.06 28.49 -17.05
C SER A 81 -0.36 27.14 -16.98
N SER A 82 0.75 27.10 -16.25
CA SER A 82 1.49 25.89 -15.91
C SER A 82 0.60 24.99 -15.06
N THR A 83 -0.05 24.01 -15.69
CA THR A 83 -0.68 22.88 -15.00
C THR A 83 0.35 21.75 -14.98
N PRO A 84 0.93 21.36 -13.84
CA PRO A 84 1.77 20.17 -13.79
C PRO A 84 0.86 18.95 -13.96
N GLY A 85 1.05 18.23 -15.06
CA GLY A 85 0.29 17.03 -15.41
C GLY A 85 0.38 15.96 -14.32
N LEU A 86 -0.79 15.48 -13.90
CA LEU A 86 -0.97 14.28 -13.09
C LEU A 86 -0.55 13.06 -13.93
N LEU A 87 0.62 12.50 -13.63
CA LEU A 87 1.00 11.15 -14.04
C LEU A 87 1.31 10.35 -12.75
N THR A 88 0.26 9.74 -12.19
CA THR A 88 0.38 8.79 -11.08
C THR A 88 0.64 7.42 -11.72
N HIS A 89 1.92 7.06 -11.87
CA HIS A 89 2.30 5.74 -12.40
C HIS A 89 2.29 4.70 -11.28
N GLY A 90 1.19 3.96 -11.22
CA GLY A 90 1.00 2.69 -10.54
C GLY A 90 -0.25 2.11 -11.18
N ALA A 91 -0.12 1.00 -11.90
CA ALA A 91 -1.24 0.40 -12.61
C ALA A 91 -2.39 0.17 -11.62
N SER A 92 -3.56 0.75 -11.92
CA SER A 92 -4.70 0.73 -11.02
C SER A 92 -5.30 -0.67 -10.98
N VAL A 93 -4.88 -1.49 -10.00
CA VAL A 93 -5.48 -2.81 -9.72
C VAL A 93 -7.00 -2.67 -9.54
N LEU A 94 -7.44 -1.58 -8.92
CA LEU A 94 -8.87 -1.28 -8.79
C LEU A 94 -9.26 -0.13 -9.72
N GLY A 95 -9.98 -0.46 -10.79
CA GLY A 95 -10.91 0.48 -11.44
C GLY A 95 -11.99 0.89 -10.42
N SER A 96 -11.68 1.88 -9.59
CA SER A 96 -12.35 2.11 -8.30
C SER A 96 -13.71 2.80 -8.43
N HIS A 97 -14.06 3.23 -9.64
CA HIS A 97 -15.26 4.02 -9.88
C HIS A 97 -16.51 3.14 -10.15
N GLU A 98 -16.33 1.89 -10.56
CA GLU A 98 -17.43 1.05 -11.03
C GLU A 98 -18.15 0.28 -9.93
N ARG A 99 -17.57 0.18 -8.73
CA ARG A 99 -17.98 -0.85 -7.75
C ARG A 99 -18.32 -0.32 -6.35
N GLY A 100 -18.51 0.99 -6.22
CA GLY A 100 -18.98 1.60 -4.97
C GLY A 100 -17.98 1.47 -3.83
N VAL A 101 -16.71 1.77 -4.06
CA VAL A 101 -15.65 1.80 -3.03
C VAL A 101 -14.94 3.14 -3.15
N ALA A 102 -14.91 3.92 -2.08
CA ALA A 102 -14.08 5.10 -2.00
C ALA A 102 -12.63 4.62 -1.82
N THR A 103 -11.73 5.13 -2.64
CA THR A 103 -10.30 4.81 -2.52
C THR A 103 -9.54 6.03 -2.08
N TRP A 104 -8.62 5.82 -1.16
CA TRP A 104 -7.63 6.80 -0.77
C TRP A 104 -6.22 6.21 -0.90
N ASN A 105 -5.45 6.78 -1.82
CA ASN A 105 -4.03 6.48 -1.97
C ASN A 105 -3.22 7.38 -1.04
N ILE A 106 -2.43 6.77 -0.15
CA ILE A 106 -1.60 7.45 0.84
C ILE A 106 -0.13 7.30 0.41
N GLU A 107 0.55 8.44 0.24
CA GLU A 107 2.01 8.47 0.15
C GLU A 107 2.61 8.86 1.50
N TYR A 108 3.81 8.36 1.76
CA TYR A 108 4.56 8.57 2.99
C TYR A 108 6.05 8.76 2.67
N ARG A 109 6.80 9.39 3.57
CA ARG A 109 8.27 9.46 3.44
C ARG A 109 8.85 8.06 3.48
N ARG A 110 9.79 7.74 2.59
CA ARG A 110 10.38 6.39 2.45
C ARG A 110 11.77 6.30 3.02
N ALA A 111 12.19 5.10 3.40
CA ALA A 111 13.60 4.80 3.64
C ALA A 111 14.46 5.31 2.47
N GLY A 112 15.60 5.91 2.79
CA GLY A 112 16.51 6.54 1.82
C GLY A 112 16.08 7.93 1.34
N SER A 113 14.89 8.43 1.69
CA SER A 113 14.52 9.85 1.52
C SER A 113 14.77 10.64 2.81
N PRO A 114 15.03 11.96 2.74
CA PRO A 114 15.20 12.78 3.94
C PRO A 114 14.04 12.61 4.92
N GLY A 115 14.34 12.09 6.11
CA GLY A 115 13.38 11.85 7.18
C GLY A 115 12.32 10.79 6.86
N GLY A 116 12.59 9.81 5.99
CA GLY A 116 11.75 8.63 5.82
C GLY A 116 12.40 7.37 6.40
N GLY A 117 11.60 6.33 6.62
CA GLY A 117 11.95 5.23 7.52
C GLY A 117 11.42 5.50 8.93
N TRP A 118 12.02 4.85 9.91
CA TRP A 118 11.68 5.04 11.31
C TRP A 118 11.92 6.50 11.79
N PRO A 119 11.06 7.07 12.65
CA PRO A 119 9.67 6.69 12.92
C PRO A 119 8.70 7.34 11.92
N ASN A 120 9.22 8.16 11.02
CA ASN A 120 8.48 9.14 10.24
C ASN A 120 7.51 8.53 9.21
N THR A 121 7.86 7.40 8.61
CA THR A 121 6.95 6.66 7.71
C THR A 121 5.68 6.23 8.45
N TYR A 122 5.84 5.63 9.63
CA TYR A 122 4.75 5.21 10.48
C TYR A 122 3.87 6.39 10.92
N LEU A 123 4.51 7.51 11.30
CA LEU A 123 3.79 8.75 11.66
C LEU A 123 2.99 9.34 10.50
N ASP A 124 3.54 9.31 9.28
CA ASP A 124 2.84 9.79 8.08
C ASP A 124 1.60 8.95 7.80
N LEU A 125 1.73 7.62 7.85
CA LEU A 125 0.64 6.66 7.67
C LEU A 125 -0.43 6.84 8.73
N ALA A 126 -0.02 6.88 9.99
CA ALA A 126 -0.89 7.09 11.15
C ALA A 126 -1.77 8.34 10.97
N LYS A 127 -1.14 9.48 10.66
CA LYS A 127 -1.82 10.76 10.44
C LYS A 127 -2.75 10.70 9.23
N ALA A 128 -2.32 10.08 8.14
CA ALA A 128 -3.13 9.93 6.94
C ALA A 128 -4.39 9.11 7.24
N VAL A 129 -4.25 7.92 7.82
CA VAL A 129 -5.41 7.07 8.18
C VAL A 129 -6.37 7.81 9.12
N ASP A 130 -5.87 8.50 10.16
CA ASP A 130 -6.74 9.22 11.09
C ASP A 130 -7.44 10.43 10.48
N TYR A 131 -6.83 11.05 9.47
CA TYR A 131 -7.43 12.15 8.71
C TYR A 131 -8.65 11.70 7.90
N LEU A 132 -8.89 10.38 7.75
CA LEU A 132 -10.10 9.83 7.13
C LEU A 132 -11.37 10.32 7.82
N ARG A 133 -11.32 10.57 9.13
CA ARG A 133 -12.47 11.12 9.88
C ARG A 133 -12.95 12.45 9.30
N LYS A 134 -12.01 13.32 8.92
CA LYS A 134 -12.32 14.63 8.33
C LYS A 134 -12.88 14.49 6.93
N ILE A 135 -12.32 13.58 6.12
CA ILE A 135 -12.84 13.27 4.77
C ILE A 135 -14.25 12.67 4.88
N ALA A 136 -14.44 11.69 5.76
CA ALA A 136 -15.71 10.99 5.95
C ALA A 136 -16.83 11.92 6.39
N ALA A 137 -16.56 12.88 7.28
CA ALA A 137 -17.54 13.89 7.68
C ALA A 137 -18.02 14.73 6.48
N LYS A 138 -17.10 15.13 5.59
CA LYS A 138 -17.41 15.91 4.39
C LYS A 138 -18.13 15.08 3.32
N ASP A 139 -17.68 13.85 3.12
CA ASP A 139 -18.09 12.99 2.00
C ASP A 139 -19.14 11.93 2.37
N LYS A 140 -19.60 11.92 3.63
CA LYS A 140 -20.55 10.94 4.18
C LYS A 140 -20.08 9.49 3.97
N LEU A 141 -18.80 9.25 4.23
CA LEU A 141 -18.22 7.90 4.15
C LEU A 141 -18.53 7.12 5.42
N ASP A 142 -18.73 5.82 5.27
CA ASP A 142 -18.99 4.92 6.39
C ASP A 142 -17.67 4.39 6.97
N LEU A 143 -17.26 4.95 8.11
CA LEU A 143 -16.04 4.55 8.81
C LEU A 143 -16.15 3.19 9.52
N SER A 144 -17.34 2.59 9.56
CA SER A 144 -17.48 1.21 10.06
C SER A 144 -17.00 0.17 9.04
N ARG A 145 -16.63 0.59 7.82
CA ARG A 145 -16.25 -0.25 6.67
C ARG A 145 -14.93 0.17 6.05
N VAL A 146 -13.89 0.26 6.88
CA VAL A 146 -12.53 0.65 6.46
C VAL A 146 -11.65 -0.58 6.37
N PHE A 147 -11.15 -0.87 5.17
CA PHE A 147 -10.13 -1.89 4.96
C PHE A 147 -8.88 -1.28 4.35
N VAL A 148 -7.76 -1.96 4.56
CA VAL A 148 -6.44 -1.48 4.15
C VAL A 148 -5.81 -2.51 3.24
N VAL A 149 -5.23 -2.03 2.14
CA VAL A 149 -4.53 -2.87 1.17
C VAL A 149 -3.15 -2.32 0.93
N GLY A 150 -2.14 -3.18 0.94
CA GLY A 150 -0.78 -2.78 0.62
C GLY A 150 0.00 -3.89 -0.06
N HIS A 151 0.99 -3.51 -0.87
CA HIS A 151 1.89 -4.44 -1.54
C HIS A 151 3.30 -4.36 -0.96
N SER A 152 3.98 -5.49 -0.81
CA SER A 152 5.36 -5.56 -0.32
C SER A 152 5.48 -4.87 1.05
N SER A 153 6.41 -3.92 1.23
CA SER A 153 6.47 -3.05 2.41
C SER A 153 5.12 -2.40 2.77
N GLY A 154 4.28 -2.06 1.80
CA GLY A 154 2.94 -1.51 2.05
C GLY A 154 2.00 -2.52 2.72
N GLY A 155 2.15 -3.82 2.45
CA GLY A 155 1.37 -4.89 3.07
C GLY A 155 1.75 -5.08 4.54
N GLN A 156 3.05 -5.08 4.83
CA GLN A 156 3.57 -5.01 6.20
C GLN A 156 3.01 -3.80 6.96
N LEU A 157 3.04 -2.62 6.33
CA LEU A 157 2.53 -1.38 6.94
C LEU A 157 1.00 -1.42 7.12
N ALA A 158 0.27 -2.14 6.27
CA ALA A 158 -1.16 -2.38 6.44
C ALA A 158 -1.43 -3.23 7.69
N LEU A 159 -0.65 -4.31 7.89
CA LEU A 159 -0.70 -5.13 9.10
C LEU A 159 -0.35 -4.31 10.35
N TRP A 160 0.70 -3.48 10.29
CA TRP A 160 1.06 -2.58 11.38
C TRP A 160 -0.05 -1.59 11.74
N LEU A 161 -0.78 -1.03 10.76
CA LEU A 161 -1.93 -0.15 11.04
C LEU A 161 -3.03 -0.87 11.83
N GLY A 162 -3.20 -2.18 11.63
CA GLY A 162 -4.08 -3.02 12.44
C GLY A 162 -3.58 -3.24 13.87
N ALA A 163 -2.26 -3.35 14.06
CA ALA A 163 -1.62 -3.51 15.36
C ALA A 163 -1.50 -2.20 16.17
N ARG A 164 -1.46 -1.06 15.49
CA ARG A 164 -1.25 0.29 16.06
C ARG A 164 -2.09 0.60 17.31
N PRO A 165 -3.37 0.21 17.45
CA PRO A 165 -4.13 0.44 18.69
C PRO A 165 -3.53 -0.20 19.96
N LYS A 166 -2.65 -1.18 19.81
CA LYS A 166 -1.99 -1.90 20.90
C LYS A 166 -0.61 -1.36 21.28
N LEU A 167 -0.14 -0.32 20.59
CA LEU A 167 1.14 0.30 20.93
C LEU A 167 1.11 0.87 22.35
N PRO A 168 2.16 0.64 23.15
CA PRO A 168 2.25 1.17 24.50
C PRO A 168 2.26 2.70 24.46
N SER A 169 1.74 3.35 25.50
CA SER A 169 1.73 4.83 25.59
C SER A 169 3.12 5.48 25.56
N THR A 170 4.17 4.69 25.82
CA THR A 170 5.57 5.10 25.75
C THR A 170 6.14 5.08 24.32
N SER A 171 5.44 4.47 23.36
CA SER A 171 5.90 4.41 21.97
C SER A 171 5.85 5.81 21.32
N PRO A 172 6.87 6.22 20.53
CA PRO A 172 6.80 7.45 19.75
C PRO A 172 5.72 7.39 18.65
N LEU A 173 5.19 6.20 18.36
CA LEU A 173 4.12 5.96 17.39
C LEU A 173 2.72 5.90 18.03
N HIS A 174 2.64 5.96 19.36
CA HIS A 174 1.38 5.92 20.09
C HIS A 174 0.50 7.11 19.75
N THR A 175 -0.80 6.85 19.63
CA THR A 175 -1.82 7.87 19.42
C THR A 175 -3.10 7.48 20.13
N ILE A 176 -3.80 8.47 20.68
CA ILE A 176 -5.08 8.28 21.34
C ILE A 176 -6.16 8.05 20.27
N GLY A 177 -6.88 6.93 20.38
CA GLY A 177 -8.02 6.60 19.52
C GLY A 177 -7.69 6.53 18.03
N PRO A 178 -6.75 5.67 17.58
CA PRO A 178 -6.49 5.47 16.16
C PRO A 178 -7.75 4.96 15.44
N LEU A 179 -7.91 5.28 14.16
CA LEU A 179 -9.06 4.82 13.37
C LEU A 179 -9.06 3.29 13.29
N ALA A 180 -10.19 2.69 13.64
CA ALA A 180 -10.34 1.24 13.61
C ALA A 180 -10.32 0.72 12.17
N ILE A 181 -9.31 -0.09 11.85
CA ILE A 181 -9.27 -0.90 10.64
C ILE A 181 -10.14 -2.14 10.85
N LYS A 182 -10.87 -2.55 9.82
CA LYS A 182 -11.84 -3.67 9.88
C LYS A 182 -11.35 -4.92 9.18
N GLU A 183 -10.48 -4.78 8.20
CA GLU A 183 -9.94 -5.87 7.42
C GLU A 183 -8.64 -5.43 6.74
N ILE A 184 -7.71 -6.38 6.59
CA ILE A 184 -6.38 -6.13 6.02
C ILE A 184 -6.15 -7.08 4.86
N ILE A 185 -5.65 -6.54 3.76
CA ILE A 185 -5.16 -7.30 2.61
C ILE A 185 -3.68 -6.95 2.40
N ASP A 186 -2.82 -7.89 2.75
CA ASP A 186 -1.39 -7.86 2.47
C ASP A 186 -1.14 -8.56 1.13
N ILE A 187 -0.57 -7.84 0.17
CA ILE A 187 -0.15 -8.38 -1.12
C ILE A 187 1.36 -8.58 -1.08
N ASP A 188 1.77 -9.82 -0.81
CA ASP A 188 3.16 -10.27 -0.88
C ASP A 188 4.16 -9.46 -0.04
N GLY A 189 3.71 -8.91 1.10
CA GLY A 189 4.53 -8.22 2.08
C GLY A 189 4.98 -9.13 3.23
N PRO A 190 6.20 -8.93 3.77
CA PRO A 190 6.60 -9.65 4.98
C PRO A 190 5.72 -9.21 6.16
N PRO A 191 4.98 -10.12 6.82
CA PRO A 191 4.00 -9.72 7.84
C PRO A 191 4.62 -9.19 9.13
N ASP A 192 5.89 -9.51 9.39
CA ASP A 192 6.64 -9.04 10.55
C ASP A 192 8.08 -8.68 10.20
N LEU A 193 8.53 -7.47 10.54
CA LEU A 193 9.89 -7.00 10.22
C LEU A 193 10.98 -7.65 11.06
N THR A 194 10.68 -8.07 12.29
CA THR A 194 11.64 -8.74 13.18
C THR A 194 11.95 -10.13 12.64
N ALA A 195 10.92 -10.86 12.20
CA ALA A 195 11.10 -12.15 11.55
C ALA A 195 11.71 -12.02 10.14
N ALA A 196 11.39 -10.95 9.41
CA ALA A 196 11.84 -10.76 8.04
C ALA A 196 13.25 -10.19 7.90
N GLN A 197 13.77 -9.46 8.90
CA GLN A 197 15.10 -8.84 8.81
C GLN A 197 16.24 -9.86 8.63
N PRO A 198 16.32 -10.97 9.38
CA PRO A 198 17.38 -11.96 9.19
C PRO A 198 17.43 -12.58 7.80
N LEU A 199 16.30 -12.56 7.08
CA LEU A 199 16.13 -13.14 5.74
C LEU A 199 16.16 -12.07 4.65
N GLU A 200 16.43 -10.80 4.97
CA GLU A 200 16.24 -9.69 4.02
C GLU A 200 17.06 -9.81 2.73
N SER A 201 18.23 -10.46 2.81
CA SER A 201 19.09 -10.74 1.66
C SER A 201 18.53 -11.81 0.72
N ASP A 202 17.60 -12.65 1.18
CA ASP A 202 17.03 -13.75 0.38
C ASP A 202 16.01 -13.23 -0.63
N TYR A 203 15.32 -12.13 -0.32
CA TYR A 203 14.25 -11.59 -1.15
C TYR A 203 14.44 -10.12 -1.56
N CYS A 204 15.45 -9.43 -1.02
CA CYS A 204 15.77 -8.06 -1.38
C CYS A 204 17.28 -7.91 -1.66
N PRO A 205 17.68 -7.32 -2.79
CA PRO A 205 19.10 -7.12 -3.11
C PRO A 205 19.78 -6.04 -2.25
N MET A 206 19.02 -5.36 -1.39
CA MET A 206 19.48 -4.31 -0.49
C MET A 206 18.95 -4.63 0.91
N PRO A 207 19.64 -4.21 1.99
CA PRO A 207 19.19 -4.43 3.37
C PRO A 207 18.03 -3.48 3.72
N ALA A 208 16.89 -3.69 3.08
CA ALA A 208 15.76 -2.76 3.07
C ALA A 208 15.10 -2.64 4.44
N VAL A 209 15.01 -3.73 5.22
CA VAL A 209 14.44 -3.71 6.56
C VAL A 209 15.40 -2.99 7.51
N THR A 210 16.68 -3.36 7.46
CA THR A 210 17.72 -2.69 8.25
C THR A 210 17.81 -1.20 7.97
N GLN A 211 17.75 -0.78 6.71
CA GLN A 211 17.73 0.64 6.34
C GLN A 211 16.46 1.35 6.81
N PHE A 212 15.30 0.69 6.72
CA PHE A 212 14.03 1.27 7.14
C PHE A 212 13.95 1.47 8.65
N MET A 213 14.52 0.55 9.43
CA MET A 213 14.55 0.59 10.89
C MET A 213 15.76 1.30 11.47
N GLU A 214 16.73 1.67 10.62
CA GLU A 214 18.07 2.20 10.97
C GLU A 214 18.86 1.28 11.92
N GLY A 215 18.84 -0.02 11.65
CA GLY A 215 19.56 -1.06 12.39
C GLY A 215 18.86 -2.41 12.36
N THR A 216 19.53 -3.43 12.89
CA THR A 216 18.98 -4.78 13.09
C THR A 216 18.08 -4.83 14.34
N PRO A 217 17.32 -5.92 14.59
CA PRO A 217 16.59 -6.12 15.85
C PRO A 217 17.48 -6.02 17.09
N ALA A 218 18.76 -6.40 16.99
CA ALA A 218 19.71 -6.28 18.08
C ALA A 218 20.15 -4.82 18.32
N ASP A 219 20.32 -4.03 17.25
CA ASP A 219 20.73 -2.63 17.35
C ASP A 219 19.58 -1.73 17.83
N GLN A 220 18.35 -2.04 17.43
CA GLN A 220 17.18 -1.19 17.60
C GLN A 220 15.95 -1.93 18.17
N PRO A 221 16.07 -2.63 19.33
CA PRO A 221 15.01 -3.52 19.83
C PRO A 221 13.66 -2.81 20.05
N ALA A 222 13.68 -1.57 20.56
CA ALA A 222 12.45 -0.79 20.76
C ALA A 222 11.75 -0.43 19.44
N ARG A 223 12.51 -0.17 18.38
CA ARG A 223 11.93 0.15 17.06
C ARG A 223 11.28 -1.08 16.46
N TYR A 224 11.95 -2.22 16.53
CA TYR A 224 11.39 -3.48 16.06
C TYR A 224 10.17 -3.88 16.87
N HIS A 225 10.19 -3.76 18.21
CA HIS A 225 9.00 -3.99 19.02
C HIS A 225 7.79 -3.17 18.55
N ASP A 226 7.97 -1.88 18.28
CA ASP A 226 6.89 -0.97 17.90
C ASP A 226 6.53 -0.99 16.40
N GLY A 227 7.46 -1.41 15.54
CA GLY A 227 7.32 -1.43 14.08
C GLY A 227 6.92 -2.80 13.50
N SER A 228 7.07 -3.87 14.27
CA SER A 228 6.62 -5.24 13.97
C SER A 228 5.19 -5.51 14.46
N VAL A 229 4.60 -6.62 14.02
CA VAL A 229 3.17 -6.93 14.22
C VAL A 229 2.99 -8.11 15.18
N GLN A 230 3.87 -9.11 15.14
CA GLN A 230 3.71 -10.39 15.82
C GLN A 230 3.62 -10.24 17.36
N SER A 231 4.32 -9.27 17.94
CA SER A 231 4.26 -8.93 19.37
C SER A 231 2.90 -8.42 19.81
N PHE A 232 2.08 -7.91 18.89
CA PHE A 232 0.76 -7.34 19.18
C PHE A 232 -0.40 -8.29 18.90
N LEU A 233 -0.16 -9.49 18.37
CA LEU A 233 -1.19 -10.50 18.16
C LEU A 233 -1.91 -10.87 19.48
N PRO A 234 -3.23 -11.16 19.46
CA PRO A 234 -4.10 -11.19 18.29
C PRO A 234 -4.59 -9.78 17.89
N LEU A 235 -4.61 -9.42 16.61
CA LEU A 235 -5.13 -8.13 16.13
C LEU A 235 -6.66 -8.02 16.23
N ASN A 236 -7.37 -9.16 16.30
CA ASN A 236 -8.83 -9.26 16.31
C ASN A 236 -9.50 -8.63 15.08
N ILE A 237 -8.82 -8.71 13.94
CA ILE A 237 -9.32 -8.26 12.63
C ILE A 237 -9.00 -9.34 11.58
N PRO A 238 -9.90 -9.60 10.62
CA PRO A 238 -9.61 -10.47 9.48
C PRO A 238 -8.40 -9.98 8.68
N GLN A 239 -7.50 -10.91 8.37
CA GLN A 239 -6.27 -10.67 7.63
C GLN A 239 -6.19 -11.63 6.44
N ILE A 240 -5.97 -11.09 5.25
CA ILE A 240 -5.75 -11.84 4.01
C ILE A 240 -4.34 -11.54 3.54
N ILE A 241 -3.53 -12.57 3.37
CA ILE A 241 -2.17 -12.50 2.85
C ILE A 241 -2.17 -13.18 1.48
N LEU A 242 -2.05 -12.41 0.41
CA LEU A 242 -1.88 -12.89 -0.96
C LEU A 242 -0.38 -13.17 -1.16
N SER A 243 -0.01 -14.44 -1.06
CA SER A 243 1.40 -14.89 -1.09
C SER A 243 1.84 -15.15 -2.54
N GLY A 244 2.76 -14.33 -3.03
CA GLY A 244 3.31 -14.38 -4.39
C GLY A 244 4.81 -14.63 -4.36
N GLY A 245 5.53 -14.10 -5.35
CA GLY A 245 6.95 -14.37 -5.54
C GLY A 245 7.83 -14.16 -4.30
N LEU A 246 7.59 -13.12 -3.48
CA LEU A 246 8.41 -12.87 -2.27
C LEU A 246 8.09 -13.90 -1.19
N LEU A 247 6.83 -13.99 -0.77
CA LEU A 247 6.43 -14.83 0.36
C LEU A 247 6.50 -16.32 0.03
N GLN A 248 6.35 -16.72 -1.24
CA GLN A 248 6.58 -18.10 -1.66
C GLN A 248 8.07 -18.43 -1.75
N HIS A 249 8.93 -17.47 -2.09
CA HIS A 249 10.38 -17.70 -2.12
C HIS A 249 10.94 -17.94 -0.72
N VAL A 250 10.57 -17.09 0.24
CA VAL A 250 11.02 -17.25 1.64
C VAL A 250 10.24 -18.37 2.35
N GLY A 251 8.97 -18.57 1.99
CA GLY A 251 8.11 -19.68 2.42
C GLY A 251 7.64 -19.61 3.87
N THR A 252 8.54 -19.34 4.81
CA THR A 252 8.29 -19.43 6.26
C THR A 252 7.56 -18.19 6.81
N LEU A 253 7.90 -16.99 6.34
CA LEU A 253 7.40 -15.73 6.93
C LEU A 253 5.86 -15.65 7.07
N ALA A 254 5.13 -16.01 6.03
CA ALA A 254 3.67 -15.97 6.07
C ALA A 254 3.07 -17.08 6.95
N VAL A 255 3.62 -18.29 6.84
CA VAL A 255 3.12 -19.48 7.55
C VAL A 255 3.37 -19.38 9.06
N ASP A 256 4.56 -18.94 9.45
CA ASP A 256 4.93 -18.76 10.86
C ASP A 256 4.08 -17.67 11.51
N TYR A 257 3.89 -16.55 10.80
CA TYR A 257 2.99 -15.49 11.25
C TYR A 257 1.54 -15.98 11.40
N GLN A 258 1.00 -16.71 10.41
CA GLN A 258 -0.35 -17.28 10.50
C GLN A 258 -0.48 -18.23 11.68
N THR A 259 0.53 -19.07 11.93
CA THR A 259 0.54 -20.01 13.06
C THR A 259 0.55 -19.25 14.39
N ALA A 260 1.42 -18.25 14.54
CA ALA A 260 1.48 -17.40 15.72
C ALA A 260 0.16 -16.65 15.96
N ALA A 261 -0.46 -16.11 14.90
CA ALA A 261 -1.73 -15.40 14.99
C ALA A 261 -2.89 -16.34 15.39
N ARG A 262 -3.03 -17.48 14.71
CA ARG A 262 -4.09 -18.46 14.99
C ARG A 262 -4.01 -19.05 16.39
N SER A 263 -2.80 -19.30 16.91
CA SER A 263 -2.63 -19.76 18.30
C SER A 263 -3.16 -18.78 19.35
N LYS A 264 -3.31 -17.50 18.98
CA LYS A 264 -3.89 -16.44 19.82
C LYS A 264 -5.34 -16.09 19.46
N GLY A 265 -5.96 -16.82 18.53
CA GLY A 265 -7.36 -16.63 18.13
C GLY A 265 -7.59 -15.68 16.95
N ASP A 266 -6.55 -15.22 16.25
CA ASP A 266 -6.70 -14.38 15.06
C ASP A 266 -7.17 -15.15 13.83
N SER A 267 -7.87 -14.46 12.93
CA SER A 267 -8.27 -14.96 11.62
C SER A 267 -7.31 -14.49 10.52
N VAL A 268 -6.39 -15.36 10.14
CA VAL A 268 -5.43 -15.12 9.04
C VAL A 268 -5.64 -16.15 7.94
N THR A 269 -5.86 -15.67 6.71
CA THR A 269 -5.98 -16.49 5.50
C THR A 269 -4.81 -16.21 4.57
N ILE A 270 -4.05 -17.25 4.22
CA ILE A 270 -3.00 -17.15 3.20
C ILE A 270 -3.58 -17.69 1.90
N ILE A 271 -3.46 -16.91 0.84
CA ILE A 271 -3.92 -17.27 -0.51
C ILE A 271 -2.68 -17.27 -1.41
N PRO A 272 -2.16 -18.44 -1.81
CA PRO A 272 -1.08 -18.48 -2.78
C PRO A 272 -1.58 -17.96 -4.14
N VAL A 273 -0.75 -17.15 -4.79
CA VAL A 273 -1.00 -16.60 -6.12
C VAL A 273 0.21 -16.88 -7.00
N ASP A 274 0.06 -17.70 -8.03
CA ASP A 274 1.14 -18.09 -8.93
C ASP A 274 1.63 -16.90 -9.77
N GLY A 275 2.74 -16.27 -9.37
CA GLY A 275 3.32 -15.14 -10.09
C GLY A 275 4.50 -14.51 -9.36
N GLY A 276 5.27 -13.68 -10.07
CA GLY A 276 6.34 -12.90 -9.47
C GLY A 276 5.81 -11.79 -8.56
N HIS A 277 6.68 -11.26 -7.69
CA HIS A 277 6.33 -10.24 -6.69
C HIS A 277 5.59 -9.02 -7.26
N PHE A 278 5.98 -8.57 -8.46
CA PHE A 278 5.35 -7.42 -9.13
C PHE A 278 4.20 -7.79 -10.07
N ASP A 279 4.03 -9.07 -10.41
CA ASP A 279 2.92 -9.50 -11.27
C ASP A 279 1.59 -9.32 -10.54
N LEU A 280 1.56 -9.54 -9.22
CA LEU A 280 0.37 -9.43 -8.35
C LEU A 280 -0.25 -8.03 -8.34
N VAL A 281 0.48 -7.02 -8.78
CA VAL A 281 0.04 -5.63 -8.79
C VAL A 281 -0.11 -5.06 -10.19
N ASP A 282 0.14 -5.87 -11.22
CA ASP A 282 -0.23 -5.55 -12.58
C ASP A 282 -1.67 -6.04 -12.87
N PRO A 283 -2.68 -5.16 -12.96
CA PRO A 283 -4.06 -5.56 -13.27
C PRO A 283 -4.23 -6.31 -14.58
N SER A 284 -3.28 -6.18 -15.52
CA SER A 284 -3.34 -6.86 -16.81
C SER A 284 -2.83 -8.30 -16.73
N SER A 285 -2.07 -8.64 -15.69
CA SER A 285 -1.54 -9.98 -15.46
C SER A 285 -2.60 -10.92 -14.86
N LYS A 286 -2.45 -12.24 -15.05
CA LYS A 286 -3.30 -13.24 -14.38
C LYS A 286 -3.21 -13.14 -12.84
N PRO A 287 -2.01 -13.02 -12.22
CA PRO A 287 -1.88 -12.81 -10.78
C PRO A 287 -2.60 -11.55 -10.28
N GLY A 288 -2.44 -10.43 -10.97
CA GLY A 288 -3.09 -9.18 -10.59
C GLY A 288 -4.59 -9.27 -10.70
N GLN A 289 -5.14 -9.94 -11.71
CA GLN A 289 -6.58 -10.20 -11.80
C GLN A 289 -7.11 -11.03 -10.62
N ALA A 290 -6.34 -12.00 -10.12
CA ALA A 290 -6.69 -12.77 -8.92
C ALA A 290 -6.70 -11.88 -7.66
N VAL A 291 -5.71 -10.98 -7.52
CA VAL A 291 -5.68 -9.97 -6.44
C VAL A 291 -6.90 -9.05 -6.51
N VAL A 292 -7.25 -8.55 -7.70
CA VAL A 292 -8.48 -7.75 -7.91
C VAL A 292 -9.71 -8.52 -7.43
N ALA A 293 -9.84 -9.79 -7.84
CA ALA A 293 -10.97 -10.60 -7.48
C ALA A 293 -11.10 -10.80 -5.96
N GLU A 294 -10.00 -10.98 -5.22
CA GLU A 294 -10.00 -11.07 -3.76
C GLU A 294 -10.44 -9.76 -3.10
N ILE A 295 -9.89 -8.63 -3.52
CA ILE A 295 -10.27 -7.33 -2.95
C ILE A 295 -11.77 -7.08 -3.16
N LEU A 296 -12.32 -7.49 -4.30
CA LEU A 296 -13.75 -7.35 -4.58
C LEU A 296 -14.62 -8.31 -3.77
N ARG A 297 -14.13 -9.53 -3.47
CA ARG A 297 -14.82 -10.44 -2.54
C ARG A 297 -14.90 -9.81 -1.16
N THR A 298 -13.83 -9.19 -0.69
CA THR A 298 -13.79 -8.43 0.57
C THR A 298 -14.85 -7.31 0.59
N VAL A 299 -14.89 -6.48 -0.45
CA VAL A 299 -15.90 -5.41 -0.61
C VAL A 299 -17.33 -5.97 -0.56
N ASN A 300 -17.58 -7.11 -1.20
CA ASN A 300 -18.92 -7.68 -1.27
C ASN A 300 -19.36 -8.38 0.02
N ARG A 301 -18.44 -8.95 0.83
CA ARG A 301 -18.77 -9.54 2.14
C ARG A 301 -19.27 -8.51 3.15
N ASN A 302 -18.78 -7.28 3.03
CA ASN A 302 -19.08 -6.20 3.97
C ASN A 302 -20.33 -5.39 3.59
N ARG A 303 -21.08 -5.79 2.53
CA ARG A 303 -22.32 -5.15 2.06
C ARG A 303 -23.56 -5.67 2.76
#